data_AF-A0A7Y1VHF5-F1
#
_entry.id   AF-A0A7Y1VHF5-F1
#
_cell.length_a   1.000
_cell.length_b   1.000
_cell.length_c   1.000
_cell.angle_alpha   90.00
_cell.angle_beta   90.00
_cell.angle_gamma   90.00
#
_symmetry.space_group_name_H-M   'P 1'
#
loop_
_entity.id
_entity.type
_entity.pdbx_description
1 polymer ?
#
loop_
_entity_poly.entity_id
_entity_poly.type
_entity_poly.pdbx_seq_one_letter_code
_entity_poly.pdbx_strand_id
1 'polypeptide(L)' 'SNPEFTVHLKRDVQADVEARAIEISDRDRRSKVLYRILTESWDNEPAKAEHILPRWVESAPLVEFELA' A
#
# COMPACT_ATOMS: atom_id res chain seq x y z
N SER A 1 -2.72 12.49 -11.66
CA SER A 1 -2.10 12.73 -12.97
C SER A 1 -0.65 13.19 -12.88
N ASN A 2 0.12 12.73 -11.90
CA ASN A 2 1.58 12.74 -11.90
C ASN A 2 2.02 11.48 -11.12
N PRO A 3 2.50 10.42 -11.78
CA PRO A 3 2.85 9.18 -11.11
C PRO A 3 4.29 9.17 -10.59
N GLU A 4 5.10 10.19 -10.85
CA GLU A 4 6.51 10.24 -10.43
C GLU A 4 6.65 10.84 -9.03
N PHE A 5 7.41 10.18 -8.16
CA PHE A 5 7.63 10.54 -6.76
C PHE A 5 9.09 10.31 -6.35
N THR A 6 9.57 11.12 -5.42
CA THR A 6 10.78 10.81 -4.64
C THR A 6 10.34 10.20 -3.30
N VAL A 7 10.77 8.96 -3.03
CA VAL A 7 10.45 8.25 -1.78
C VAL A 7 11.62 8.37 -0.81
N HIS A 8 11.35 8.93 0.37
CA HIS A 8 12.34 9.07 1.45
C HIS A 8 12.25 7.87 2.42
N LEU A 9 13.21 6.94 2.35
CA LEU A 9 13.26 5.76 3.22
C LEU A 9 14.18 6.04 4.43
N LYS A 10 13.76 5.66 5.65
CA LYS A 10 14.43 6.05 6.92
C LYS A 10 14.70 4.93 7.91
N ARG A 11 14.75 3.66 7.48
CA ARG A 11 14.96 2.55 8.42
C ARG A 11 16.44 2.28 8.72
N ASP A 12 17.30 2.21 7.70
CA ASP A 12 18.74 1.90 7.87
C ASP A 12 19.69 2.68 6.93
N VAL A 13 19.16 3.28 5.85
CA VAL A 13 19.87 4.19 4.94
C VAL A 13 18.94 5.37 4.73
N GLN A 14 19.45 6.60 4.89
CA GLN A 14 18.76 7.77 4.36
C GLN A 14 18.97 7.76 2.84
N ALA A 15 17.96 7.28 2.12
CA ALA A 15 17.97 7.23 0.67
C ALA A 15 16.72 7.91 0.13
N ASP A 16 16.96 8.80 -0.82
CA ASP A 16 15.95 9.39 -1.68
C ASP A 16 15.95 8.55 -2.96
N VAL A 17 14.82 7.90 -3.26
CA VAL A 17 14.69 7.01 -4.41
C VAL A 17 13.59 7.53 -5.32
N GLU A 18 13.91 7.73 -6.59
CA GLU A 18 12.93 8.04 -7.62
C GLU A 18 12.05 6.81 -7.86
N ALA A 19 10.74 7.00 -7.89
CA ALA A 19 9.77 5.93 -8.01
C ALA A 19 8.54 6.37 -8.76
N ARG A 20 7.91 5.41 -9.44
CA ARG A 20 6.65 5.59 -10.13
C ARG A 20 5.51 4.88 -9.42
N ALA A 21 4.45 5.61 -9.11
CA ALA A 21 3.23 5.08 -8.53
C ALA A 21 2.35 4.43 -9.61
N ILE A 22 2.00 3.16 -9.38
CA ILE A 22 1.12 2.36 -10.21
C ILE A 22 -0.11 2.00 -9.40
N GLU A 23 -1.29 2.34 -9.91
CA GLU A 23 -2.55 1.99 -9.25
C GLU A 23 -2.76 0.47 -9.23
N ILE A 24 -3.12 -0.06 -8.06
CA ILE A 24 -3.60 -1.43 -7.94
C ILE A 24 -5.13 -1.40 -8.06
N SER A 25 -5.64 -1.69 -9.27
CA SER A 25 -7.07 -1.69 -9.59
C SER A 25 -7.73 -3.07 -9.48
N ASP A 26 -6.98 -4.15 -9.65
CA ASP A 26 -7.49 -5.53 -9.53
C ASP A 26 -7.98 -5.83 -8.11
N ARG A 27 -9.25 -6.23 -7.97
CA ARG A 27 -9.91 -6.39 -6.67
C ARG A 27 -9.26 -7.45 -5.79
N ASP A 28 -8.82 -8.55 -6.39
CA ASP A 28 -8.20 -9.66 -5.66
C ASP A 28 -6.81 -9.27 -5.16
N ARG A 29 -6.02 -8.61 -6.01
CA ARG A 29 -4.72 -8.04 -5.63
C ARG A 29 -4.87 -6.97 -4.55
N ARG A 30 -5.84 -6.07 -4.67
CA ARG A 30 -6.17 -5.06 -3.65
C ARG A 30 -6.46 -5.71 -2.30
N SER A 31 -7.30 -6.75 -2.29
CA SER A 31 -7.68 -7.45 -1.06
C SER A 31 -6.47 -8.07 -0.35
N LYS A 32 -5.58 -8.72 -1.10
CA LYS A 32 -4.35 -9.31 -0.54
C LYS A 32 -3.40 -8.27 0.03
N VAL A 33 -3.15 -7.19 -0.71
CA VAL A 33 -2.21 -6.14 -0.29
C VAL A 33 -2.75 -5.36 0.91
N LEU A 34 -4.02 -4.95 0.88
CA LEU A 34 -4.65 -4.22 1.99
C LEU A 34 -4.71 -5.07 3.25
N TYR A 35 -5.01 -6.36 3.16
CA TYR A 35 -4.99 -7.24 4.31
C TYR A 35 -3.60 -7.24 4.99
N ARG A 36 -2.53 -7.37 4.21
CA ARG A 36 -1.15 -7.31 4.73
C ARG A 36 -0.80 -5.95 5.32
N ILE A 37 -1.21 -4.84 4.71
CA ILE A 37 -1.00 -3.51 5.29
C ILE A 37 -1.70 -3.40 6.65
N LEU A 38 -2.97 -3.83 6.72
CA LEU A 38 -3.77 -3.73 7.93
C LEU A 38 -3.19 -4.56 9.09
N THR A 39 -2.64 -5.74 8.82
CA THR A 39 -2.10 -6.65 9.84
C THR A 39 -0.62 -6.45 10.12
N GLU A 40 0.23 -6.33 9.09
CA GLU A 40 1.70 -6.27 9.24
C GLU A 40 2.21 -4.86 9.51
N SER A 41 1.56 -3.82 8.95
CA SER A 41 2.05 -2.43 9.07
C SER A 41 1.28 -1.62 10.11
N TRP A 42 -0.02 -1.87 10.24
CA TRP A 42 -0.90 -1.10 11.13
C TRP A 42 -1.37 -1.90 12.35
N ASP A 43 -0.85 -3.11 12.52
CA ASP A 43 -0.99 -3.94 13.73
C ASP A 43 -2.46 -4.19 14.14
N ASN A 44 -3.36 -4.30 13.16
CA ASN A 44 -4.73 -4.76 13.45
C ASN A 44 -4.72 -6.27 13.65
N GLU A 45 -5.46 -6.71 14.67
CA GLU A 45 -5.79 -8.13 14.82
C GLU A 45 -6.49 -8.67 13.56
N PRO A 46 -6.24 -9.94 13.16
CA PRO A 46 -6.80 -10.52 11.94
C PRO A 46 -8.32 -10.37 11.81
N ALA A 47 -9.08 -10.60 12.89
CA ALA A 47 -10.54 -10.47 12.88
C ALA A 47 -11.01 -9.04 12.58
N LYS A 48 -10.31 -8.04 13.13
CA LYS A 48 -10.59 -6.63 12.85
C LYS A 48 -10.22 -6.27 11.41
N ALA A 49 -9.09 -6.78 10.92
CA ALA A 49 -8.66 -6.57 9.54
C ALA A 49 -9.67 -7.16 8.54
N GLU A 50 -10.13 -8.39 8.75
CA GLU A 50 -11.16 -9.03 7.93
C GLU A 50 -12.48 -8.26 7.93
N HIS A 51 -12.91 -7.73 9.09
CA HIS A 51 -14.14 -6.96 9.20
C HIS A 51 -14.09 -5.65 8.39
N ILE A 52 -12.96 -4.93 8.41
CA ILE A 52 -12.85 -3.64 7.73
C ILE A 52 -12.40 -3.75 6.27
N LEU A 53 -11.73 -4.85 5.88
CA LEU A 53 -11.11 -5.03 4.56
C LEU A 53 -12.05 -4.73 3.38
N PRO A 54 -13.33 -5.19 3.35
CA PRO A 54 -14.21 -4.95 2.19
C PRO A 54 -14.38 -3.46 1.88
N ARG A 55 -14.54 -2.63 2.92
CA ARG A 55 -14.67 -1.17 2.77
C ARG A 55 -13.41 -0.56 2.17
N TRP A 56 -12.24 -1.01 2.60
CA TRP A 56 -10.96 -0.51 2.07
C TRP A 56 -10.74 -0.93 0.63
N VAL A 57 -11.05 -2.19 0.29
CA VAL A 57 -10.96 -2.70 -1.08
C VAL A 57 -11.82 -1.87 -2.04
N GLU A 58 -12.97 -1.39 -1.59
CA GLU A 58 -13.91 -0.64 -2.43
C GLU A 58 -13.57 0.85 -2.58
N SER A 59 -12.96 1.47 -1.56
CA SER A 59 -12.88 2.94 -1.50
C SER A 59 -11.48 3.52 -1.33
N ALA A 60 -10.50 2.73 -0.88
CA ALA A 60 -9.17 3.26 -0.59
C ALA A 60 -8.34 3.43 -1.87
N PRO A 61 -7.77 4.61 -2.15
CA PRO A 61 -6.72 4.74 -3.14
C PRO A 61 -5.55 3.81 -2.75
N LEU A 62 -5.06 3.02 -3.69
CA LEU A 62 -3.95 2.09 -3.45
C LEU A 62 -3.00 2.10 -4.64
N VAL A 63 -1.74 2.39 -4.36
CA VAL A 63 -0.66 2.39 -5.35
C VAL A 63 0.50 1.53 -4.86
N GLU A 64 1.22 0.97 -5.81
CA GLU A 64 2.54 0.38 -5.62
C GLU A 64 3.59 1.32 -6.20
N PHE A 65 4.73 1.46 -5.52
CA PHE A 65 5.86 2.20 -6.05
C PHE A 65 6.82 1.23 -6.74
N GLU A 66 7.03 1.44 -8.03
CA GLU A 66 8.13 0.84 -8.79
C GLU A 66 9.34 1.77 -8.69
N LEU A 67 10.45 1.29 -8.14
CA LEU A 67 11.69 2.07 -8.03
C LEU A 67 12.37 2.14 -9.41
N ALA A 68 12.90 3.30 -9.76
CA ALA A 68 13.63 3.54 -11.01
C ALA A 68 15.07 2.97 -11.01
#